data_AF-A0A968QUN9-F1
#
_entry.id   AF-A0A968QUN9-F1
#
_cell.length_a   1.000
_cell.length_b   1.000
_cell.length_c   1.000
_cell.angle_alpha   90.00
_cell.angle_beta   90.00
_cell.angle_gamma   90.00
#
_symmetry.space_group_name_H-M   'P 1'
#
loop_
_entity.id
_entity.type
_entity.pdbx_description
1 polymer ?
#
loop_
_entity_poly.entity_id
_entity_poly.type
_entity_poly.pdbx_seq_one_letter_code
_entity_poly.pdbx_strand_id
1 'polypeptide(L)' 'MKKAQEIALKYRNPATPVGIVASAMRESQGINIVNLDQLHTADVDMQTIVFIGNSTSFQYGSFMVTPRGYSRKYDI' A
#
# COMPACT_ATOMS: atom_id res chain seq x y z
N MET A 1 -12.74 -5.59 -5.80
CA MET A 1 -11.33 -5.14 -5.89
C MET A 1 -10.63 -5.37 -7.23
N LYS A 2 -10.83 -6.48 -7.96
CA LYS A 2 -10.07 -6.80 -9.19
C LYS A 2 -9.95 -5.66 -10.20
N LYS A 3 -11.03 -4.93 -10.50
CA LYS A 3 -10.97 -3.84 -11.49
C LYS A 3 -10.07 -2.68 -11.07
N ALA A 4 -10.11 -2.30 -9.79
CA ALA A 4 -9.26 -1.25 -9.25
C ALA A 4 -7.77 -1.66 -9.30
N GLN A 5 -7.47 -2.92 -8.94
CA GLN A 5 -6.13 -3.48 -9.09
C GLN A 5 -5.65 -3.43 -10.55
N GLU A 6 -6.46 -3.90 -11.50
CA GLU A 6 -6.12 -3.84 -12.93
C GLU A 6 -5.80 -2.42 -13.41
N ILE A 7 -6.59 -1.43 -12.98
CA ILE A 7 -6.38 -0.03 -13.34
C ILE A 7 -5.08 0.48 -12.71
N ALA A 8 -4.85 0.21 -11.43
CA ALA A 8 -3.64 0.65 -10.72
C ALA A 8 -2.37 0.04 -11.32
N LEU A 9 -2.39 -1.25 -11.69
CA LEU A 9 -1.28 -1.96 -12.32
C LEU A 9 -0.87 -1.40 -13.69
N LYS A 10 -1.74 -0.62 -14.36
CA LYS A 10 -1.34 0.12 -15.57
C LYS A 10 -0.36 1.27 -15.29
N TYR A 11 -0.29 1.74 -14.05
CA TYR A 11 0.45 2.96 -13.67
C TYR A 11 1.43 2.77 -12.50
N ARG A 12 1.46 1.59 -11.88
CA ARG A 12 2.28 1.28 -10.69
C ARG A 12 2.91 -0.09 -10.84
N ASN A 13 4.03 -0.29 -10.14
CA ASN A 13 4.73 -1.58 -10.13
C ASN A 13 3.86 -2.62 -9.39
N PRO A 14 3.78 -3.88 -9.86
CA PRO A 14 3.16 -4.98 -9.11
C PRO A 14 3.60 -5.07 -7.64
N ALA A 15 4.88 -4.80 -7.35
CA ALA A 15 5.46 -4.79 -6.01
C ALA A 15 5.25 -3.48 -5.23
N THR A 16 4.49 -2.51 -5.77
CA THR A 16 4.14 -1.30 -5.01
C THR A 16 3.36 -1.70 -3.75
N PRO A 17 3.78 -1.25 -2.55
CA PRO A 17 3.09 -1.61 -1.32
C PRO A 17 1.70 -0.99 -1.28
N VAL A 18 0.74 -1.77 -0.77
CA VAL A 18 -0.64 -1.38 -0.54
C VAL A 18 -0.99 -1.64 0.92
N GLY A 19 -1.33 -0.58 1.64
CA GLY A 19 -1.81 -0.66 3.02
C GLY A 19 -3.32 -0.86 3.07
N ILE A 20 -3.77 -1.86 3.81
CA ILE A 20 -5.17 -2.17 4.06
C ILE A 20 -5.43 -1.92 5.55
N VAL A 21 -6.30 -0.95 5.84
CA VAL A 21 -6.62 -0.55 7.22
C VAL A 21 -8.11 -0.78 7.46
N ALA A 22 -8.46 -1.82 8.20
CA ALA A 22 -9.84 -2.15 8.57
C ALA A 22 -10.18 -1.50 9.92
N SER A 23 -11.40 -0.98 10.05
CA SER A 23 -11.92 -0.41 11.31
C SER A 23 -10.99 0.64 11.95
N ALA A 24 -10.40 1.53 11.13
CA ALA A 24 -9.44 2.53 11.60
C ALA A 24 -9.95 3.30 12.84
N MET A 25 -9.08 3.48 13.84
CA MET A 25 -9.34 4.15 15.12
C MET A 25 -10.42 3.49 16.00
N ARG A 26 -10.67 2.18 15.83
CA ARG A 26 -11.55 1.38 16.69
C ARG A 26 -10.77 0.23 17.33
N GLU A 27 -11.34 -0.40 18.35
CA GLU A 27 -10.74 -1.56 19.03
C GLU A 27 -10.44 -2.73 18.08
N SER A 28 -11.27 -2.91 17.04
CA SER A 28 -11.11 -3.95 16.02
C SER A 28 -10.17 -3.57 14.87
N GLN A 29 -9.32 -2.53 15.03
CA GLN A 29 -8.44 -2.08 13.96
C GLN A 29 -7.47 -3.18 13.50
N GLY A 30 -7.48 -3.45 12.19
CA GLY A 30 -6.53 -4.36 11.53
C GLY A 30 -5.70 -3.60 10.50
N ILE A 31 -4.41 -3.88 10.44
CA ILE A 31 -3.49 -3.31 9.43
C ILE A 31 -2.76 -4.46 8.73
N ASN A 32 -2.79 -4.44 7.41
CA ASN A 32 -2.00 -5.36 6.58
C ASN A 32 -1.33 -4.59 5.42
N ILE A 33 -0.13 -5.01 5.04
CA ILE A 33 0.58 -4.47 3.86
C ILE A 33 0.78 -5.63 2.89
N VAL A 34 0.30 -5.46 1.67
CA VAL A 34 0.46 -6.44 0.58
C VAL A 34 1.06 -5.75 -0.64
N ASN A 35 1.52 -6.53 -1.60
CA ASN A 35 1.87 -6.01 -2.92
C ASN A 35 0.60 -5.69 -3.73
N LEU A 36 0.70 -4.73 -4.65
CA LEU A 36 -0.43 -4.31 -5.49
C LEU A 36 -1.00 -5.46 -6.33
N ASP A 37 -0.17 -6.41 -6.78
CA ASP A 37 -0.62 -7.61 -7.47
C ASP A 37 -1.44 -8.59 -6.59
N GLN A 38 -1.30 -8.48 -5.27
CA GLN A 38 -2.04 -9.27 -4.28
C GLN A 38 -3.25 -8.51 -3.69
N LEU A 39 -3.55 -7.30 -4.14
CA LEU A 39 -4.67 -6.51 -3.59
C LEU A 39 -6.02 -7.25 -3.66
N HIS A 40 -6.25 -8.04 -4.70
CA HIS A 40 -7.49 -8.82 -4.84
C HIS A 40 -7.67 -9.93 -3.80
N THR A 41 -6.62 -10.35 -3.09
CA THR A 41 -6.69 -11.37 -2.03
C THR A 41 -6.91 -10.75 -0.65
N ALA A 42 -6.88 -9.42 -0.54
CA ALA A 42 -7.16 -8.72 0.69
C ALA A 42 -8.64 -8.82 1.06
N ASP A 43 -8.92 -9.07 2.34
CA ASP A 43 -10.26 -8.94 2.89
C ASP A 43 -10.56 -7.45 3.08
N VAL A 44 -11.64 -6.97 2.44
CA VAL A 44 -12.01 -5.55 2.38
C VAL A 44 -13.51 -5.45 2.48
N ASP A 45 -13.96 -4.69 3.47
CA ASP A 45 -15.36 -4.37 3.72
C ASP A 45 -15.64 -2.86 3.63
N MET A 46 -16.83 -2.43 4.07
CA MET A 46 -17.24 -1.03 4.08
C MET A 46 -16.45 -0.15 5.07
N GLN A 47 -15.71 -0.74 6.01
CA GLN A 47 -14.91 -0.02 7.03
C GLN A 47 -13.41 -0.09 6.73
N THR A 48 -13.04 -0.48 5.51
CA THR A 48 -11.66 -0.66 5.11
C THR A 48 -11.18 0.51 4.24
N ILE A 49 -10.03 1.07 4.59
CA ILE A 49 -9.33 2.10 3.82
C ILE A 49 -8.12 1.45 3.14
N VAL A 50 -7.97 1.70 1.84
CA VAL A 50 -6.85 1.18 1.03
C VAL A 50 -5.93 2.32 0.62
N PHE A 51 -4.65 2.21 0.99
CA PHE A 51 -3.60 3.15 0.65
C PHE A 51 -2.68 2.53 -0.40
N ILE A 52 -2.61 3.11 -1.61
CA ILE A 52 -1.69 2.66 -2.66
C ILE A 52 -0.45 3.56 -2.62
N GLY A 53 0.72 2.96 -2.42
CA GLY A 53 2.00 3.66 -2.50
C GLY A 53 2.24 4.31 -3.86
N ASN A 54 3.15 5.28 -3.90
CA ASN A 54 3.65 5.82 -5.16
C ASN A 54 4.82 4.99 -5.70
N SER A 55 5.46 5.45 -6.76
CA SER A 55 6.58 4.74 -7.42
C SER A 55 7.84 4.62 -6.57
N THR A 56 7.98 5.38 -5.48
CA THR A 56 9.13 5.33 -4.57
C THR A 56 8.76 4.76 -3.20
N SER A 57 7.48 4.43 -2.96
CA SER A 57 7.05 3.81 -1.71
C SER A 57 7.57 2.38 -1.60
N PHE A 58 8.03 2.01 -0.41
CA PHE A 58 8.46 0.64 -0.08
C PHE A 58 8.01 0.26 1.34
N GLN A 59 8.00 -1.04 1.63
CA GLN A 59 7.71 -1.55 2.96
C GLN A 59 9.00 -1.61 3.80
N TYR A 60 8.96 -1.08 5.01
CA TYR A 60 10.02 -1.20 6.01
C TYR A 60 9.43 -1.74 7.31
N GLY A 61 9.63 -3.04 7.55
CA GLY A 61 8.95 -3.75 8.64
C GLY A 61 7.43 -3.66 8.51
N SER A 62 6.77 -3.09 9.52
CA SER A 62 5.32 -2.84 9.54
C SER A 62 4.89 -1.50 8.94
N PHE A 63 5.82 -0.73 8.36
CA PHE A 63 5.55 0.61 7.84
C PHE A 63 5.61 0.66 6.32
N MET A 64 4.75 1.48 5.72
CA MET A 64 4.89 1.90 4.32
C MET A 64 5.59 3.27 4.30
N VAL A 65 6.77 3.33 3.70
CA VAL A 65 7.64 4.50 3.71
C VAL A 65 7.75 5.05 2.30
N THR A 66 7.62 6.37 2.17
CA THR A 66 7.93 7.08 0.91
C THR A 66 9.08 8.04 1.18
N PRO A 67 10.28 7.79 0.64
CA PRO A 67 11.42 8.65 0.85
C PRO A 67 11.15 10.01 0.21
N ARG A 68 11.52 11.09 0.90
CA ARG A 68 11.50 12.43 0.32
C ARG A 68 12.64 12.53 -0.70
N GLY A 69 12.43 13.21 -1.83
CA GLY A 69 13.34 13.26 -2.98
C GLY A 69 14.76 13.80 -2.75
N TYR A 70 15.18 14.04 -1.51
CA TYR A 70 16.56 14.34 -1.14
C TYR A 70 17.47 13.10 -1.17
N SER A 71 16.95 11.89 -1.42
CA SER A 71 17.76 10.67 -1.54
C SER A 71 18.80 10.73 -2.67
N ARG A 72 18.63 11.61 -3.68
CA ARG A 72 19.69 11.90 -4.68
C ARG A 72 20.83 12.79 -4.16
N LYS A 73 20.78 13.23 -2.90
CA LYS A 73 21.75 14.17 -2.31
C LYS A 73 22.76 13.49 -1.38
N TYR A 74 22.51 12.24 -1.00
CA TYR A 74 23.40 11.43 -0.18
C TYR A 74 23.37 10.01 -0.73
N ASP A 75 24.11 9.77 -1.80
CA ASP A 75 24.61 8.43 -2.09
C ASP A 75 25.54 8.07 -0.91
N ILE A 76 25.13 7.07 -0.13
CA ILE A 76 26.00 6.39 0.84
C ILE A 76 26.41 5.07 0.19
#